data_AF-A0A0D6QQ97-F1
#
_entry.id   AF-A0A0D6QQ97-F1
#
_cell.length_a   1.000
_cell.length_b   1.000
_cell.length_c   1.000
_cell.angle_alpha   90.00
_cell.angle_beta   90.00
_cell.angle_gamma   90.00
#
_symmetry.space_group_name_H-M   'P 1'
#
loop_
_entity.id
_entity.type
_entity.pdbx_description
1 polymer ?
#
loop_
_entity_poly.entity_id
_entity_poly.type
_entity_poly.pdbx_seq_one_letter_code
_entity_poly.pdbx_strand_id
1 'polypeptide(L)'
;MPMRTHELHPAIVHAPLALLPAAAIADLVATARPRDRGLDAVGRALWWSAAAGGLAAGLAGMAASQEIEVPSEHARDAMFLHGIGNLGLVVAAFGVAAWRSRNRACLTTALSGMAASAAATYTAYLGGELVYGHGAGVRALGGAASEAPPLFSAAAPGRLARDAVRGLRWLLSRGARAVTGRERVDRTALGPLAEAGTGAEPPPHGARTDGAGLAIPPA
;
A
#
# COMPACT_ATOMS: atom_id res chain seq x y z
N MET A 1 -16.09 15.82 13.51
CA MET A 1 -14.69 15.58 13.90
C MET A 1 -13.82 15.99 12.73
N PRO A 2 -12.81 16.85 12.90
CA PRO A 2 -11.91 17.20 11.80
C PRO A 2 -11.07 15.98 11.40
N MET A 3 -10.87 15.79 10.10
CA MET A 3 -9.99 14.74 9.56
C MET A 3 -8.57 14.90 10.13
N ARG A 4 -7.92 13.80 10.48
CA ARG A 4 -6.54 13.76 11.01
C ARG A 4 -5.54 13.36 9.92
N THR A 5 -4.27 13.69 10.11
CA THR A 5 -3.22 13.38 9.13
C THR A 5 -3.06 11.89 8.81
N HIS A 6 -3.19 10.99 9.80
CA HIS A 6 -3.15 9.54 9.55
C HIS A 6 -4.32 9.01 8.71
N GLU A 7 -5.45 9.74 8.65
CA GLU A 7 -6.63 9.38 7.85
C GLU A 7 -6.46 9.82 6.38
N LEU A 8 -5.44 10.62 6.07
CA LEU A 8 -5.22 11.14 4.72
C LEU A 8 -4.88 10.04 3.71
N HIS A 9 -4.05 9.06 4.11
CA HIS A 9 -3.67 7.94 3.23
C HIS A 9 -4.89 7.15 2.74
N PRO A 10 -5.75 6.58 3.60
CA PRO A 10 -6.93 5.86 3.14
C PRO A 10 -7.91 6.76 2.38
N ALA A 11 -7.94 8.08 2.65
CA ALA A 11 -8.80 9.01 1.91
C ALA A 11 -8.37 9.19 0.43
N ILE A 12 -7.08 9.10 0.12
CA ILE A 12 -6.55 9.41 -1.22
C ILE A 12 -6.01 8.21 -2.00
N VAL A 13 -5.83 7.04 -1.35
CA VAL A 13 -5.26 5.83 -1.99
C VAL A 13 -6.12 5.29 -3.14
N HIS A 14 -7.42 5.60 -3.17
CA HIS A 14 -8.31 5.21 -4.26
C HIS A 14 -7.92 5.84 -5.61
N ALA A 15 -7.33 7.03 -5.60
CA ALA A 15 -6.92 7.71 -6.83
C ALA A 15 -5.86 6.91 -7.61
N PRO A 16 -4.67 6.59 -7.07
CA PRO A 16 -3.71 5.76 -7.78
C PRO A 16 -4.23 4.36 -8.11
N LEU A 17 -5.07 3.77 -7.24
CA LEU A 17 -5.69 2.46 -7.48
C LEU A 17 -6.62 2.45 -8.69
N ALA A 18 -7.30 3.57 -9.00
CA ALA A 18 -8.13 3.70 -10.19
C ALA A 18 -7.32 4.15 -11.42
N LEU A 19 -6.36 5.05 -11.24
CA LEU A 19 -5.60 5.65 -12.34
C LEU A 19 -4.62 4.68 -12.98
N LEU A 20 -4.00 3.79 -12.21
CA LEU A 20 -3.05 2.80 -12.73
C LEU A 20 -3.68 1.80 -13.73
N PRO A 21 -4.81 1.12 -13.42
CA PRO A 21 -5.48 0.26 -14.40
C PRO A 21 -6.06 1.07 -15.56
N ALA A 22 -6.52 2.30 -15.33
CA ALA A 22 -6.96 3.17 -16.42
C ALA A 22 -5.81 3.50 -17.39
N ALA A 23 -4.60 3.78 -16.89
CA ALA A 23 -3.41 4.00 -17.71
C ALA A 23 -3.06 2.75 -18.53
N ALA A 24 -3.11 1.57 -17.90
CA ALA A 24 -2.85 0.29 -18.55
C ALA A 24 -3.84 0.00 -19.69
N ILE A 25 -5.14 0.22 -19.44
CA ILE A 25 -6.20 0.06 -20.44
C ILE A 25 -6.03 1.09 -21.57
N ALA A 26 -5.74 2.35 -21.25
CA ALA A 26 -5.51 3.38 -22.26
C ALA A 26 -4.34 3.03 -23.18
N ASP A 27 -3.23 2.55 -22.62
CA ASP A 27 -2.08 2.08 -23.42
C ASP A 27 -2.45 0.85 -24.24
N LEU A 28 -3.21 -0.11 -23.70
CA LEU A 28 -3.69 -1.28 -24.45
C LEU A 28 -4.54 -0.87 -25.66
N VAL A 29 -5.52 0.01 -25.46
CA VAL A 29 -6.37 0.49 -26.56
C VAL A 29 -5.55 1.32 -27.56
N ALA A 30 -4.57 2.10 -27.09
CA ALA A 30 -3.67 2.84 -27.96
C ALA A 30 -2.81 1.93 -28.84
N THR A 31 -2.44 0.73 -28.37
CA THR A 31 -1.75 -0.25 -29.21
C THR A 31 -2.63 -0.77 -30.36
N ALA A 32 -3.93 -0.92 -30.12
CA ALA A 32 -4.89 -1.30 -31.16
C ALA A 32 -5.23 -0.13 -32.11
N ARG A 33 -4.98 1.11 -31.70
CA ARG A 33 -5.29 2.34 -32.45
C ARG A 33 -4.08 3.28 -32.55
N PRO A 34 -2.97 2.85 -33.18
CA PRO A 34 -1.69 3.58 -33.14
C PRO A 34 -1.71 4.97 -33.81
N ARG A 35 -2.73 5.25 -34.65
CA ARG A 35 -2.92 6.55 -35.30
C ARG A 35 -3.67 7.56 -34.42
N ASP A 36 -4.31 7.11 -33.33
CA ASP A 36 -5.05 7.97 -32.42
C ASP A 36 -4.09 8.68 -31.45
N ARG A 37 -3.72 9.92 -31.82
CA ARG A 37 -2.83 10.75 -31.02
C ARG A 37 -3.47 11.24 -29.73
N GLY A 38 -4.81 11.33 -29.67
CA GLY A 38 -5.55 11.76 -28.50
C GLY A 38 -5.50 10.70 -27.42
N LEU A 39 -5.79 9.45 -27.78
CA LEU A 39 -5.73 8.32 -26.85
C LEU A 39 -4.33 8.11 -26.27
N ASP A 40 -3.29 8.26 -27.10
CA ASP A 40 -1.90 8.18 -26.65
C ASP A 40 -1.51 9.34 -25.71
N ALA A 41 -2.12 10.54 -25.87
CA ALA A 41 -1.95 11.65 -24.93
C ALA A 41 -2.67 11.41 -23.59
N VAL A 42 -3.88 10.83 -23.64
CA VAL A 42 -4.62 10.40 -22.44
C VAL A 42 -3.82 9.38 -21.65
N GLY A 43 -3.25 8.36 -22.31
CA GLY A 43 -2.39 7.36 -21.66
C GLY A 43 -1.19 7.99 -20.92
N ARG A 44 -0.50 8.95 -21.54
CA ARG A 44 0.57 9.73 -20.88
C ARG A 44 0.08 10.46 -19.63
N ALA A 45 -1.05 11.17 -19.75
CA ALA A 45 -1.60 11.94 -18.65
C ALA A 45 -1.99 11.03 -17.48
N LEU A 46 -2.58 9.87 -17.77
CA LEU A 46 -2.94 8.87 -16.77
C LEU A 46 -1.72 8.30 -16.06
N TRP A 47 -0.63 7.99 -16.77
CA TRP A 47 0.62 7.53 -16.14
C TRP A 47 1.22 8.55 -15.18
N TRP A 48 1.31 9.82 -15.58
CA TRP A 48 1.78 10.89 -14.69
C TRP A 48 0.85 11.11 -13.51
N SER A 49 -0.47 11.03 -13.73
CA SER A 49 -1.48 11.18 -12.66
C SER A 49 -1.42 10.02 -11.67
N ALA A 50 -1.27 8.78 -12.15
CA ALA A 50 -1.11 7.60 -11.31
C ALA A 50 0.18 7.68 -10.48
N ALA A 51 1.30 8.08 -11.09
CA ALA A 51 2.57 8.25 -10.39
C ALA A 51 2.51 9.36 -9.32
N ALA A 52 1.94 10.52 -9.66
CA ALA A 52 1.78 11.63 -8.72
C ALA A 52 0.80 11.30 -7.59
N GLY A 53 -0.34 10.68 -7.91
CA GLY A 53 -1.31 10.21 -6.92
C GLY A 53 -0.72 9.14 -6.01
N GLY A 54 0.07 8.22 -6.56
CA GLY A 54 0.80 7.20 -5.81
C GLY A 54 1.84 7.79 -4.87
N LEU A 55 2.58 8.81 -5.32
CA LEU A 55 3.52 9.55 -4.46
C LEU A 55 2.80 10.25 -3.31
N ALA A 56 1.69 10.96 -3.60
CA ALA A 56 0.91 11.64 -2.57
C ALA A 56 0.35 10.67 -1.53
N ALA A 57 -0.27 9.57 -1.98
CA ALA A 57 -0.77 8.50 -1.11
C ALA A 57 0.36 7.84 -0.31
N GLY A 58 1.51 7.58 -0.95
CA GLY A 58 2.69 7.00 -0.31
C GLY A 58 3.25 7.89 0.79
N LEU A 59 3.40 9.21 0.55
CA LEU A 59 3.85 10.16 1.57
C LEU A 59 2.88 10.23 2.75
N ALA A 60 1.57 10.26 2.48
CA ALA A 60 0.56 10.20 3.53
C ALA A 60 0.64 8.88 4.32
N GLY A 61 0.87 7.75 3.65
CA GLY A 61 1.01 6.44 4.29
C GLY A 61 2.26 6.33 5.15
N MET A 62 3.38 6.90 4.69
CA MET A 62 4.61 7.00 5.47
C MET A 62 4.40 7.82 6.74
N ALA A 63 3.71 8.96 6.65
CA ALA A 63 3.34 9.74 7.83
C ALA A 63 2.43 8.95 8.77
N ALA A 64 1.37 8.34 8.24
CA ALA A 64 0.42 7.54 9.01
C ALA A 64 1.10 6.38 9.74
N SER A 65 2.10 5.73 9.13
CA SER A 65 2.86 4.63 9.77
C SER A 65 3.58 5.03 11.06
N GLN A 66 3.82 6.32 11.28
CA GLN A 66 4.44 6.86 12.49
C GLN A 66 3.42 7.37 13.52
N GLU A 67 2.15 7.43 13.13
CA GLU A 67 1.04 7.98 13.91
C GLU A 67 0.08 6.90 14.42
N ILE A 68 0.26 5.64 13.97
CA ILE A 68 -0.55 4.49 14.35
C ILE A 68 0.28 3.47 15.14
N GLU A 69 -0.38 2.82 16.09
CA GLU A 69 0.18 1.68 16.80
C GLU A 69 -0.01 0.38 15.99
N VAL A 70 1.05 -0.45 15.93
CA VAL A 70 1.05 -1.73 15.24
C VAL A 70 1.33 -2.84 16.26
N PRO A 71 0.32 -3.66 16.63
CA PRO A 71 0.35 -4.47 17.85
C PRO A 71 1.21 -5.74 17.74
N SER A 72 1.43 -6.28 16.56
CA SER A 72 2.16 -7.54 16.36
C SER A 72 3.34 -7.41 15.39
N GLU A 73 4.29 -8.34 15.49
CA GLU A 73 5.41 -8.43 14.55
C GLU A 73 4.94 -8.78 13.13
N HIS A 74 3.95 -9.68 13.03
CA HIS A 74 3.29 -10.02 11.77
C HIS A 74 2.67 -8.79 11.09
N ALA A 75 1.95 -7.95 11.85
CA ALA A 75 1.41 -6.69 11.33
C ALA A 75 2.52 -5.71 10.92
N ARG A 76 3.65 -5.67 11.63
CA ARG A 76 4.81 -4.87 11.22
C ARG A 76 5.44 -5.36 9.92
N ASP A 77 5.47 -6.67 9.70
CA ASP A 77 5.94 -7.27 8.44
C ASP A 77 4.98 -7.00 7.28
N ALA A 78 3.67 -7.14 7.49
CA ALA A 78 2.66 -6.76 6.51
C ALA A 78 2.76 -5.26 6.15
N MET A 79 2.98 -4.39 7.15
CA MET A 79 3.20 -2.96 6.93
C MET A 79 4.48 -2.68 6.14
N PHE A 80 5.55 -3.41 6.43
CA PHE A 80 6.80 -3.32 5.66
C PHE A 80 6.59 -3.75 4.20
N LEU A 81 5.98 -4.91 3.97
CA LEU A 81 5.70 -5.46 2.64
C LEU A 81 4.77 -4.54 1.83
N HIS A 82 3.71 -4.04 2.44
CA HIS A 82 2.82 -3.04 1.87
C HIS A 82 3.59 -1.77 1.47
N GLY A 83 4.41 -1.23 2.38
CA GLY A 83 5.18 -0.01 2.15
C GLY A 83 6.24 -0.15 1.05
N ILE A 84 7.04 -1.22 1.07
CA ILE A 84 8.12 -1.44 0.09
C ILE A 84 7.55 -1.79 -1.28
N GLY A 85 6.46 -2.56 -1.33
CA GLY A 85 5.74 -2.86 -2.57
C GLY A 85 5.21 -1.59 -3.23
N ASN A 86 4.53 -0.73 -2.46
CA ASN A 86 4.02 0.54 -2.98
C ASN A 86 5.13 1.51 -3.40
N LEU A 87 6.24 1.57 -2.66
CA LEU A 87 7.40 2.37 -3.09
C LEU A 87 7.93 1.89 -4.45
N GLY A 88 8.06 0.57 -4.64
CA GLY A 88 8.44 -0.02 -5.92
C GLY A 88 7.46 0.34 -7.04
N LEU A 89 6.16 0.28 -6.79
CA LEU A 89 5.11 0.64 -7.75
C LEU A 89 5.17 2.12 -8.14
N VAL A 90 5.39 3.03 -7.19
CA VAL A 90 5.53 4.47 -7.47
C VAL A 90 6.76 4.73 -8.34
N VAL A 91 7.91 4.15 -8.00
CA VAL A 91 9.14 4.29 -8.80
C VAL A 91 8.94 3.73 -10.21
N ALA A 92 8.33 2.55 -10.33
CA ALA A 92 8.03 1.94 -11.62
C ALA A 92 7.06 2.81 -12.46
N ALA A 93 6.00 3.34 -11.84
CA ALA A 93 5.04 4.21 -12.51
C ALA A 93 5.69 5.50 -13.03
N PHE A 94 6.58 6.14 -12.25
CA PHE A 94 7.38 7.26 -12.74
C PHE A 94 8.31 6.86 -13.88
N GLY A 95 8.93 5.68 -13.82
CA GLY A 95 9.76 5.15 -14.90
C GLY A 95 8.99 5.00 -16.21
N VAL A 96 7.79 4.40 -16.15
CA VAL A 96 6.91 4.27 -17.32
C VAL A 96 6.41 5.63 -17.80
N ALA A 97 5.99 6.53 -16.90
CA ALA A 97 5.55 7.88 -17.26
C ALA A 97 6.65 8.69 -17.96
N ALA A 98 7.88 8.62 -17.47
CA ALA A 98 9.04 9.27 -18.07
C ALA A 98 9.36 8.69 -19.45
N TRP A 99 9.31 7.36 -19.61
CA TRP A 99 9.48 6.72 -20.91
C TRP A 99 8.36 7.11 -21.89
N ARG A 100 7.09 7.06 -21.45
CA ARG A 100 5.89 7.44 -22.24
C ARG A 100 5.90 8.90 -22.67
N SER A 101 6.64 9.77 -21.97
CA SER A 101 6.78 11.18 -22.36
C SER A 101 7.48 11.38 -23.71
N ARG A 102 8.27 10.39 -24.16
CA ARG A 102 8.96 10.42 -25.46
C ARG A 102 8.54 9.31 -26.41
N ASN A 103 7.83 8.30 -25.92
CA ASN A 103 7.50 7.09 -26.66
C ASN A 103 5.99 6.87 -26.73
N ARG A 104 5.50 6.26 -27.81
CA ARG A 104 4.09 5.86 -27.96
C ARG A 104 3.76 4.69 -27.02
N ALA A 105 2.48 4.48 -26.73
CA ALA A 105 2.03 3.28 -26.05
C ALA A 105 2.48 2.03 -26.81
N CYS A 106 2.86 0.99 -26.08
CA CYS A 106 3.18 -0.30 -26.65
C CYS A 106 2.66 -1.42 -25.74
N LEU A 107 2.69 -2.65 -26.23
CA LEU A 107 2.15 -3.78 -25.47
C LEU A 107 2.91 -3.95 -24.16
N THR A 108 4.21 -3.65 -24.13
CA THR A 108 5.02 -3.67 -22.91
C THR A 108 4.47 -2.71 -21.86
N THR A 109 4.14 -1.45 -22.19
CA THR A 109 3.61 -0.51 -21.18
C THR A 109 2.22 -0.89 -20.71
N ALA A 110 1.38 -1.43 -21.61
CA ALA A 110 0.07 -1.97 -21.24
C ALA A 110 0.19 -3.15 -20.26
N LEU A 111 1.04 -4.15 -20.58
CA LEU A 111 1.26 -5.32 -19.74
C LEU A 111 1.95 -4.96 -18.41
N SER A 112 2.91 -4.03 -18.43
CA SER A 112 3.51 -3.49 -17.20
C SER A 112 2.46 -2.82 -16.31
N GLY A 113 1.53 -2.05 -16.90
CA GLY A 113 0.44 -1.43 -16.15
C GLY A 113 -0.54 -2.46 -15.56
N MET A 114 -0.85 -3.53 -16.30
CA MET A 114 -1.70 -4.62 -15.79
C MET A 114 -1.01 -5.38 -14.65
N ALA A 115 0.27 -5.72 -14.80
CA ALA A 115 1.06 -6.37 -13.77
C ALA A 115 1.19 -5.47 -12.52
N ALA A 116 1.45 -4.18 -12.71
CA ALA A 116 1.50 -3.21 -11.63
C ALA A 116 0.13 -3.04 -10.94
N SER A 117 -0.98 -3.14 -11.68
CA SER A 117 -2.33 -3.11 -11.11
C SER A 117 -2.61 -4.34 -10.24
N ALA A 118 -2.22 -5.54 -10.70
CA ALA A 118 -2.34 -6.76 -9.90
C ALA A 118 -1.49 -6.68 -8.62
N ALA A 119 -0.26 -6.19 -8.73
CA ALA A 119 0.61 -5.94 -7.58
C ALA A 119 0.02 -4.88 -6.63
N ALA A 120 -0.56 -3.80 -7.16
CA ALA A 120 -1.24 -2.78 -6.35
C ALA A 120 -2.42 -3.37 -5.58
N THR A 121 -3.26 -4.21 -6.21
CA THR A 121 -4.34 -4.94 -5.55
C THR A 121 -3.82 -5.82 -4.41
N TYR A 122 -2.72 -6.54 -4.64
CA TYR A 122 -2.10 -7.35 -3.59
C TYR A 122 -1.59 -6.48 -2.42
N THR A 123 -0.93 -5.35 -2.70
CA THR A 123 -0.54 -4.44 -1.61
C THR A 123 -1.75 -3.82 -0.91
N ALA A 124 -2.86 -3.58 -1.61
CA ALA A 124 -4.11 -3.11 -1.02
C ALA A 124 -4.72 -4.16 -0.09
N TYR A 125 -4.62 -5.46 -0.44
CA TYR A 125 -4.97 -6.55 0.45
C TYR A 125 -4.15 -6.49 1.75
N LEU A 126 -2.82 -6.33 1.67
CA LEU A 126 -1.98 -6.18 2.88
C LEU A 126 -2.39 -4.95 3.71
N GLY A 127 -2.71 -3.83 3.05
CA GLY A 127 -3.23 -2.64 3.73
C GLY A 127 -4.57 -2.89 4.43
N GLY A 128 -5.45 -3.66 3.81
CA GLY A 128 -6.70 -4.11 4.40
C GLY A 128 -6.48 -5.01 5.61
N GLU A 129 -5.54 -5.95 5.54
CA GLU A 129 -5.18 -6.85 6.65
C GLU A 129 -4.69 -6.06 7.87
N LEU A 130 -3.87 -5.01 7.66
CA LEU A 130 -3.43 -4.12 8.73
C LEU A 130 -4.61 -3.47 9.46
N VAL A 131 -5.58 -2.95 8.70
CA VAL A 131 -6.71 -2.20 9.26
C VAL A 131 -7.75 -3.14 9.88
N TYR A 132 -8.16 -4.17 9.15
CA TYR A 132 -9.28 -5.03 9.53
C TYR A 132 -8.85 -6.23 10.38
N GLY A 133 -7.68 -6.82 10.11
CA GLY A 133 -7.14 -7.96 10.86
C GLY A 133 -6.38 -7.54 12.12
N HIS A 134 -5.68 -6.40 12.07
CA HIS A 134 -4.82 -5.93 13.17
C HIS A 134 -5.25 -4.61 13.82
N GLY A 135 -6.34 -4.00 13.35
CA GLY A 135 -6.89 -2.79 13.95
C GLY A 135 -6.02 -1.54 13.76
N ALA A 136 -5.04 -1.54 12.85
CA ALA A 136 -4.09 -0.44 12.68
C ALA A 136 -4.81 0.89 12.41
N GLY A 137 -4.61 1.88 13.27
CA GLY A 137 -5.26 3.19 13.18
C GLY A 137 -6.76 3.20 13.51
N VAL A 138 -7.37 2.08 13.91
CA VAL A 138 -8.78 1.98 14.26
C VAL A 138 -8.96 1.90 15.78
N ARG A 139 -9.30 3.04 16.38
CA ARG A 139 -9.45 3.18 17.84
C ARG A 139 -10.42 2.16 18.46
N ALA A 140 -11.51 1.83 17.77
CA ALA A 140 -12.50 0.86 18.25
C ALA A 140 -11.95 -0.58 18.34
N LEU A 141 -10.87 -0.89 17.60
CA LEU A 141 -10.20 -2.18 17.57
C LEU A 141 -8.92 -2.20 18.43
N GLY A 142 -8.73 -1.19 19.29
CA GLY A 142 -7.52 -1.05 20.12
C GLY A 142 -6.32 -0.44 19.39
N GLY A 143 -6.44 -0.09 18.11
CA GLY A 143 -5.41 0.66 17.39
C GLY A 143 -5.40 2.12 17.83
N ALA A 144 -4.49 2.47 18.73
CA ALA A 144 -4.31 3.86 19.14
C ALA A 144 -3.78 4.70 17.97
N ALA A 145 -4.55 5.71 17.56
CA ALA A 145 -4.11 6.82 16.72
C ALA A 145 -4.15 8.10 17.57
N SER A 146 -3.29 8.17 18.59
CA SER A 146 -3.48 9.14 19.67
C SER A 146 -2.98 10.54 19.34
N GLU A 147 -2.05 10.74 18.40
CA GLU A 147 -1.33 12.03 18.32
C GLU A 147 -1.49 12.85 17.03
N ALA A 148 -2.02 12.29 15.94
CA ALA A 148 -2.09 12.98 14.65
C ALA A 148 -2.85 14.33 14.71
N PRO A 149 -2.25 15.46 14.26
CA PRO A 149 -2.93 16.75 14.25
C PRO A 149 -4.11 16.74 13.28
N PRO A 150 -5.09 17.66 13.46
CA PRO A 150 -6.10 17.93 12.45
C PRO A 150 -5.42 18.30 11.12
N LEU A 151 -5.92 17.75 10.00
CA LEU A 151 -5.36 17.94 8.65
C LEU A 151 -5.26 19.42 8.26
N PHE A 152 -6.28 20.21 8.62
CA PHE A 152 -6.36 21.64 8.30
C PHE A 152 -5.80 22.53 9.42
N SER A 153 -4.79 22.07 10.15
CA SER A 153 -4.09 22.85 11.17
C SER A 153 -2.76 23.41 10.66
N ALA A 154 -2.29 24.52 11.24
CA ALA A 154 -1.00 25.11 10.91
C ALA A 154 0.20 24.16 11.14
N ALA A 155 0.05 23.20 12.06
CA ALA A 155 1.08 22.20 12.35
C ALA A 155 1.11 21.04 11.34
N ALA A 156 0.01 20.78 10.63
CA ALA A 156 -0.14 19.57 9.81
C ALA A 156 0.92 19.42 8.70
N PRO A 157 1.24 20.45 7.89
CA PRO A 157 2.21 20.28 6.80
C PRO A 157 3.61 19.90 7.31
N GLY A 158 4.10 20.56 8.36
CA GLY A 158 5.41 20.29 8.94
C GLY A 158 5.48 18.93 9.64
N ARG A 159 4.39 18.52 10.29
CA ARG A 159 4.28 17.22 10.97
C ARG A 159 4.22 16.07 9.96
N LEU A 160 3.36 16.19 8.94
CA LEU A 160 3.25 15.24 7.83
C LEU A 160 4.60 15.04 7.13
N ALA A 161 5.30 16.11 6.78
CA ALA A 161 6.60 16.01 6.13
C ALA A 161 7.65 15.29 7.00
N ARG A 162 7.74 15.64 8.28
CA ARG A 162 8.66 15.01 9.24
C ARG A 162 8.37 13.53 9.41
N ASP A 163 7.12 13.17 9.58
CA ASP A 163 6.71 11.79 9.82
C ASP A 163 6.81 10.95 8.54
N ALA A 164 6.54 11.53 7.36
CA ALA A 164 6.82 10.89 6.08
C ALA A 164 8.31 10.58 5.89
N VAL A 165 9.22 11.49 6.25
CA VAL A 165 10.66 11.25 6.21
C VAL A 165 11.07 10.14 7.20
N ARG A 166 10.51 10.13 8.41
CA ARG A 166 10.77 9.09 9.41
C ARG A 166 10.29 7.71 8.93
N GLY A 167 9.08 7.64 8.39
CA GLY A 167 8.51 6.42 7.82
C GLY A 167 9.34 5.90 6.65
N LEU A 168 9.75 6.79 5.73
CA LEU A 168 10.62 6.41 4.61
C LEU A 168 11.98 5.88 5.11
N ARG A 169 12.59 6.55 6.09
CA ARG A 169 13.85 6.09 6.68
C ARG A 169 13.71 4.72 7.36
N TRP A 170 12.62 4.51 8.09
CA TRP A 170 12.31 3.21 8.69
C TRP A 170 12.22 2.13 7.60
N LEU A 171 11.43 2.38 6.56
CA LEU A 171 11.20 1.45 5.46
C LEU A 171 12.51 1.05 4.76
N LEU A 172 13.32 2.05 4.37
CA LEU A 172 14.59 1.83 3.70
C LEU A 172 15.60 1.10 4.61
N SER A 173 15.64 1.45 5.90
CA SER A 173 16.53 0.79 6.86
C SER A 173 16.17 -0.68 7.07
N ARG A 174 14.86 -1.00 7.13
CA ARG A 174 14.37 -2.38 7.24
C ARG A 174 14.63 -3.15 5.95
N GLY A 175 14.41 -2.54 4.79
CA GLY A 175 14.74 -3.13 3.50
C GLY A 175 16.24 -3.49 3.38
N ALA A 176 17.13 -2.59 3.79
CA ALA A 176 18.56 -2.86 3.81
C ALA A 176 18.93 -4.01 4.77
N ARG A 177 18.31 -4.08 5.96
CA ARG A 177 18.53 -5.20 6.90
C ARG A 177 17.99 -6.53 6.39
N ALA A 178 16.86 -6.52 5.71
CA ALA A 178 16.29 -7.70 5.07
C ALA A 178 17.19 -8.23 3.95
N VAL A 179 17.66 -7.36 3.05
CA VAL A 179 18.56 -7.74 1.94
C VAL A 179 19.92 -8.23 2.43
N THR A 180 20.44 -7.66 3.53
CA THR A 180 21.71 -8.08 4.13
C THR A 180 21.58 -9.34 5.01
N GLY A 181 20.39 -9.94 5.11
CA GLY A 181 20.13 -11.12 5.93
C GLY A 181 20.17 -10.86 7.44
N ARG A 182 20.19 -9.59 7.86
CA ARG A 182 20.22 -9.18 9.27
C ARG A 182 18.85 -9.22 9.95
N GLU A 183 17.79 -9.26 9.16
CA GLU A 183 16.40 -9.29 9.62
C GLU A 183 15.61 -10.21 8.69
N ARG A 184 14.79 -11.11 9.24
CA ARG A 184 13.93 -12.00 8.46
C ARG A 184 12.53 -11.42 8.43
N VAL A 185 11.93 -11.38 7.26
CA VAL A 185 10.50 -11.08 7.09
C VAL A 185 9.75 -12.39 7.27
N ASP A 186 8.76 -12.42 8.14
CA ASP A 186 7.88 -13.57 8.30
C ASP A 186 7.20 -13.86 6.96
N ARG A 187 7.36 -15.10 6.46
CA ARG A 187 6.74 -15.51 5.20
C ARG A 187 5.23 -15.55 5.32
N THR A 188 4.68 -15.80 6.50
CA THR A 188 3.22 -15.81 6.69
C THR A 188 2.60 -14.43 6.46
N ALA A 189 3.37 -13.35 6.64
CA ALA A 189 2.92 -11.99 6.34
C ALA A 189 2.74 -11.70 4.84
N LEU A 190 3.11 -12.65 3.96
CA LEU A 190 2.76 -12.61 2.53
C LEU A 190 1.31 -13.07 2.26
N GLY A 191 0.58 -13.51 3.29
CA GLY A 191 -0.82 -13.91 3.20
C GLY A 191 -1.09 -14.90 2.06
N PRO A 192 -1.97 -14.59 1.08
CA PRO A 192 -2.33 -15.49 -0.01
C PRO A 192 -1.14 -15.97 -0.85
N LEU A 193 -0.06 -15.19 -0.95
CA LEU A 193 1.14 -15.63 -1.67
C LEU A 193 1.94 -16.70 -0.90
N ALA A 194 1.88 -16.69 0.43
CA ALA A 194 2.46 -17.76 1.24
C ALA A 194 1.62 -19.03 1.16
N GLU A 195 0.28 -18.91 1.22
CA GLU A 195 -0.66 -20.04 1.10
C GLU A 195 -0.56 -20.72 -0.27
N ALA A 196 -0.48 -19.94 -1.35
CA ALA A 196 -0.29 -20.46 -2.71
C ALA A 196 1.05 -21.21 -2.89
N GLY A 197 2.08 -20.85 -2.11
CA GLY A 197 3.39 -21.49 -2.15
C GLY A 197 3.51 -22.75 -1.30
N THR A 198 2.62 -22.96 -0.32
CA THR A 198 2.65 -24.10 0.60
C THR A 198 1.67 -25.21 0.23
N GLY A 199 0.69 -24.94 -0.65
CA GLY A 199 -0.37 -25.89 -1.00
C GLY A 199 -1.29 -26.23 0.17
N ALA A 200 -1.21 -25.45 1.27
CA ALA A 200 -2.03 -25.64 2.44
C ALA A 200 -3.38 -24.95 2.24
N GLU A 201 -4.47 -25.67 2.46
CA GLU A 201 -5.81 -25.10 2.54
C GLU A 201 -5.85 -24.06 3.69
N PRO A 202 -6.46 -22.88 3.47
CA PRO A 202 -6.59 -21.91 4.54
C PRO A 202 -7.42 -22.51 5.69
N PRO A 203 -7.00 -22.34 6.96
CA PRO A 203 -7.79 -22.81 8.08
C PRO A 203 -9.16 -22.13 8.07
N PRO A 204 -10.25 -22.84 8.39
CA PRO A 204 -11.58 -22.27 8.34
C PRO A 204 -11.66 -21.05 9.28
N HIS A 205 -12.11 -19.92 8.75
CA HIS A 205 -12.40 -18.71 9.51
C HIS A 205 -13.39 -19.05 10.63
N GLY A 206 -12.89 -19.13 11.87
CA GLY A 206 -13.71 -19.44 13.04
C GLY A 206 -13.04 -20.29 14.12
N ALA A 207 -11.84 -20.82 13.89
CA ALA A 207 -11.09 -21.51 14.95
C ALA A 207 -10.57 -20.50 15.99
N ARG A 208 -11.42 -20.19 16.98
CA ARG A 208 -10.97 -19.68 18.27
C ARG A 208 -9.87 -20.62 18.76
N THR A 209 -8.72 -20.08 19.08
CA THR A 209 -7.80 -20.78 19.96
C THR A 209 -8.51 -20.88 21.32
N ASP A 210 -9.01 -22.06 21.63
CA ASP A 210 -9.59 -22.38 22.93
C ASP A 210 -8.50 -22.23 24.00
N GLY A 211 -8.43 -21.02 24.56
CA GLY A 211 -7.67 -20.73 25.75
C GLY A 211 -8.33 -21.44 26.93
N ALA A 212 -7.60 -22.42 27.47
CA ALA A 212 -7.59 -22.83 28.88
C ALA A 212 -8.97 -22.92 29.57
N GLY A 213 -9.46 -24.15 29.70
CA GLY A 213 -10.53 -24.48 30.64
C GLY A 213 -10.17 -24.09 32.08
N LEU A 214 -10.71 -22.96 32.53
CA LEU A 214 -10.96 -22.69 33.94
C LEU A 214 -12.34 -23.25 34.25
N ALA A 215 -12.36 -24.49 34.72
CA ALA A 215 -13.55 -25.07 35.32
C ALA A 215 -13.79 -24.41 36.69
N ILE A 216 -14.88 -23.65 36.80
CA ILE A 216 -15.54 -23.39 38.07
C ILE A 216 -16.92 -24.04 37.98
N PRO A 217 -17.22 -25.05 38.81
CA PRO A 217 -18.59 -25.42 39.13
C PRO A 217 -19.05 -24.85 40.49
N PRO A 218 -20.38 -24.84 40.73
CA PRO A 218 -21.06 -23.75 41.40
C PRO A 218 -21.46 -24.01 42.87
N ALA A 219 -21.82 -22.91 43.54
CA ALA A 219 -22.48 -22.73 44.84
C ALA A 219 -21.72 -23.18 46.09
#